data_AF-A0A8S2IFN6-F1
#
_entry.id   AF-A0A8S2IFN6-F1
#
_cell.length_a   1.000
_cell.length_b   1.000
_cell.length_c   1.000
_cell.angle_alpha   90.00
_cell.angle_beta   90.00
_cell.angle_gamma   90.00
#
_symmetry.space_group_name_H-M   'P 1'
#
loop_
_entity.id
_entity.type
_entity.pdbx_description
1 polymer ?
#
loop_
_entity_poly.entity_id
_entity_poly.type
_entity_poly.pdbx_seq_one_letter_code
_entity_poly.pdbx_strand_id
1 'polypeptide(L)'
;MYYNIDKLKQTGSLQHRGGNGRPRVLDNLSKIHNKSVSISTISRHLHKFGYKNVLPKSNHMLTSNENERRVQWAKKHKNDDFTDTIFQDESSFQLFRNTVRRWTKILIKN
;
A
#
# COMPACT_ATOMS: atom_id res chain seq x y z
N MET A 1 25.69 9.78 -1.54
CA MET A 1 27.01 9.19 -1.89
C MET A 1 27.96 9.13 -0.69
N TYR A 2 28.07 10.21 0.11
CA TYR A 2 28.98 10.26 1.27
C TYR A 2 28.69 9.29 2.42
N TYR A 3 27.41 9.01 2.71
CA TYR A 3 26.99 8.17 3.85
C TYR A 3 27.65 6.78 3.92
N ASN A 4 27.81 6.10 2.78
CA ASN A 4 28.40 4.75 2.76
C ASN A 4 29.91 4.78 3.02
N ILE A 5 30.60 5.84 2.60
CA ILE A 5 32.05 6.01 2.79
C ILE A 5 32.34 6.28 4.27
N ASP A 6 31.56 7.17 4.91
CA ASP A 6 31.73 7.50 6.32
C ASP A 6 31.42 6.30 7.22
N LYS A 7 30.38 5.52 6.88
CA LYS A 7 30.04 4.28 7.58
C LYS A 7 31.16 3.24 7.48
N LEU A 8 31.76 3.06 6.30
CA LEU A 8 32.86 2.12 6.11
C LEU A 8 34.09 2.50 6.96
N LYS A 9 34.42 3.79 7.01
CA LYS A 9 35.56 4.31 7.80
C LYS A 9 35.38 4.08 9.30
N GLN A 10 34.14 4.12 9.80
CA GLN A 10 33.86 3.97 11.23
C GLN A 10 33.71 2.51 11.67
N THR A 11 33.10 1.64 10.84
CA THR A 11 32.73 0.27 11.26
C THR A 11 33.45 -0.85 10.50
N GLY A 12 34.29 -0.54 9.51
CA GLY A 12 35.03 -1.53 8.70
C GLY A 12 34.14 -2.48 7.87
N SER A 13 32.85 -2.16 7.76
CA SER A 13 31.82 -3.07 7.24
C SER A 13 30.64 -2.26 6.70
N LEU A 14 30.14 -2.63 5.51
CA LEU A 14 28.88 -2.10 4.95
C LEU A 14 27.65 -2.88 5.41
N GLN A 15 27.82 -3.93 6.22
CA GLN A 15 26.70 -4.77 6.63
C GLN A 15 25.66 -3.93 7.38
N HIS A 16 24.40 -4.11 7.01
CA HIS A 16 23.29 -3.50 7.75
C HIS A 16 23.09 -4.32 9.03
N ARG A 17 22.98 -3.65 10.20
CA ARG A 17 22.35 -4.29 11.36
C ARG A 17 20.98 -4.75 10.89
N GLY A 18 20.75 -6.06 10.86
CA GLY A 18 19.45 -6.62 10.50
C GLY A 18 18.41 -5.93 11.37
N GLY A 19 17.62 -5.05 10.77
CA GLY A 19 16.59 -4.34 11.52
C GLY A 19 15.67 -5.38 12.14
N ASN A 20 15.32 -5.21 13.41
CA ASN A 20 14.11 -5.81 13.94
C ASN A 20 12.97 -5.25 13.08
N GLY A 21 12.62 -5.99 12.04
CA GLY A 21 11.62 -5.56 11.07
C GLY A 21 10.31 -5.25 11.79
N ARG A 22 9.55 -4.32 11.21
CA ARG A 22 8.17 -3.99 11.61
C ARG A 22 7.40 -5.28 12.01
N PRO A 23 6.75 -5.34 13.18
CA PRO A 23 5.91 -6.48 13.56
C PRO A 23 4.97 -6.79 12.40
N ARG A 24 5.02 -8.03 11.92
CA ARG A 24 4.24 -8.38 10.75
C ARG A 24 2.80 -8.51 11.25
N VAL A 25 1.85 -7.88 10.58
CA VAL A 25 0.40 -8.03 10.87
C VAL A 25 -0.03 -9.52 10.90
N LEU A 26 0.80 -10.41 10.33
CA LEU A 26 0.64 -11.87 10.32
C LEU A 26 1.04 -12.57 11.63
N ASP A 27 1.71 -11.90 12.57
CA ASP A 27 2.05 -12.45 13.90
C ASP A 27 0.76 -12.86 14.64
N ASN A 28 -0.34 -12.12 14.44
CA ASN A 28 -1.64 -12.42 15.03
C ASN A 28 -2.36 -13.61 14.34
N LEU A 29 -2.10 -13.91 13.07
CA LEU A 29 -2.75 -15.02 12.36
C LEU A 29 -2.27 -16.39 12.87
N SER A 30 -1.03 -16.48 13.37
CA SER A 30 -0.51 -17.70 13.99
C SER A 30 -1.19 -18.05 15.32
N LYS A 31 -1.85 -17.09 15.96
CA LYS A 31 -2.50 -17.26 17.27
C LYS A 31 -3.98 -17.65 17.19
N ILE A 32 -4.61 -17.52 16.03
CA ILE A 32 -6.07 -17.71 15.87
C ILE A 32 -6.47 -19.21 15.84
N HIS A 33 -5.52 -20.14 15.65
CA HIS A 33 -5.82 -21.55 15.41
C HIS A 33 -4.98 -22.55 16.24
N ASN A 34 -4.73 -22.32 17.54
CA ASN A 34 -4.08 -23.28 18.48
C ASN A 34 -2.82 -24.03 17.96
N LYS A 35 -2.17 -23.55 16.89
CA LYS A 35 -1.04 -24.16 16.20
C LYS A 35 -0.13 -23.05 15.72
N SER A 36 1.09 -23.05 16.24
CA SER A 36 2.13 -22.11 15.80
C SER A 36 2.61 -22.51 14.41
N VAL A 37 2.09 -21.84 13.38
CA VAL A 37 2.54 -22.00 11.99
C VAL A 37 3.36 -20.78 11.62
N SER A 38 4.55 -20.99 11.05
CA SER A 38 5.39 -19.88 10.62
C SER A 38 4.71 -19.03 9.54
N ILE A 39 4.94 -17.72 9.58
CA ILE A 39 4.44 -16.77 8.57
C ILE A 39 4.89 -17.17 7.16
N SER A 40 6.09 -17.74 7.03
CA SER A 40 6.61 -18.24 5.75
C SER A 40 5.76 -19.39 5.19
N THR A 41 5.25 -20.26 6.06
CA THR A 41 4.35 -21.36 5.68
C THR A 41 3.00 -20.81 5.23
N ILE A 42 2.42 -19.84 5.94
CA ILE A 42 1.17 -19.18 5.55
C ILE A 42 1.35 -18.47 4.20
N SER A 43 2.44 -17.72 4.03
CA SER A 43 2.77 -17.02 2.78
C SER A 43 2.89 -17.97 1.60
N ARG A 44 3.64 -19.07 1.73
CA ARG A 44 3.79 -20.09 0.68
C ARG A 44 2.45 -20.73 0.34
N HIS A 45 1.65 -21.05 1.35
CA HIS A 45 0.31 -21.61 1.17
C HIS A 45 -0.60 -20.64 0.39
N LEU A 46 -0.68 -19.38 0.80
CA LEU A 46 -1.47 -18.35 0.11
C LEU A 46 -1.02 -18.16 -1.34
N HIS A 47 0.29 -18.13 -1.60
CA HIS A 47 0.82 -18.09 -2.97
C HIS A 47 0.42 -19.32 -3.80
N LYS A 48 0.47 -20.52 -3.22
CA LYS A 48 0.01 -21.75 -3.89
C LYS A 48 -1.45 -21.65 -4.34
N PHE A 49 -2.31 -20.97 -3.57
CA PHE A 49 -3.72 -20.75 -3.90
C PHE A 49 -3.98 -19.46 -4.72
N GLY A 50 -2.93 -18.82 -5.25
CA GLY A 50 -3.02 -17.67 -6.14
C GLY A 50 -3.27 -16.33 -5.46
N TYR A 51 -3.13 -16.25 -4.13
CA TYR A 51 -3.20 -14.97 -3.42
C TYR A 51 -1.92 -14.16 -3.60
N LYS A 52 -2.06 -12.84 -3.60
CA LYS A 52 -0.95 -11.89 -3.65
C LYS A 52 -1.02 -10.93 -2.47
N ASN A 53 0.14 -10.60 -1.91
CA ASN A 53 0.28 -9.61 -0.85
C ASN A 53 0.44 -8.22 -1.48
N VAL A 54 -0.62 -7.43 -1.53
CA VAL A 54 -0.66 -6.15 -2.27
C VAL A 54 -1.07 -5.00 -1.37
N LEU A 55 -0.71 -3.80 -1.80
CA LEU A 55 -1.33 -2.60 -1.27
C LEU A 55 -2.72 -2.46 -1.86
N PRO A 56 -3.79 -2.39 -1.04
CA PRO A 56 -5.11 -2.13 -1.57
C PRO A 56 -5.11 -0.76 -2.25
N LYS A 57 -5.69 -0.68 -3.44
CA LYS A 57 -5.99 0.62 -4.06
C LYS A 57 -7.10 1.26 -3.23
N SER A 58 -6.84 2.45 -2.70
CA SER A 58 -7.87 3.25 -2.05
C SER A 58 -8.81 3.78 -3.14
N ASN A 59 -9.84 3.01 -3.48
CA ASN A 59 -10.94 3.52 -4.28
C ASN A 59 -12.03 3.96 -3.32
N HIS A 60 -12.48 5.21 -3.43
CA HIS A 60 -13.69 5.65 -2.75
C HIS A 60 -14.86 4.78 -3.24
N MET A 61 -15.59 4.18 -2.31
CA MET A 61 -16.81 3.45 -2.65
C MET A 61 -17.89 4.47 -2.99
N LEU A 62 -18.09 4.72 -4.29
CA LEU A 62 -19.12 5.63 -4.77
C LEU A 62 -20.48 4.92 -4.78
N THR A 63 -21.49 5.60 -4.28
CA THR A 63 -22.90 5.26 -4.49
C THR A 63 -23.28 5.50 -5.96
N SER A 64 -24.36 4.86 -6.43
CA SER A 64 -24.85 5.04 -7.79
C SER A 64 -25.11 6.51 -8.13
N ASN A 65 -25.73 7.25 -7.19
CA ASN A 65 -26.05 8.66 -7.34
C ASN A 65 -24.79 9.55 -7.40
N GLU A 66 -23.76 9.26 -6.60
CA GLU A 66 -22.47 9.98 -6.70
C GLU A 66 -21.80 9.73 -8.05
N ASN A 67 -21.88 8.50 -8.56
CA ASN A 67 -21.35 8.18 -9.88
C ASN A 67 -22.09 8.95 -10.98
N GLU A 68 -23.43 9.00 -10.92
CA GLU A 68 -24.26 9.77 -11.85
C GLU A 68 -23.89 11.26 -11.84
N ARG A 69 -23.78 11.87 -10.65
CA ARG A 69 -23.38 13.28 -10.51
C ARG A 69 -22.01 13.55 -11.12
N ARG A 70 -21.03 12.66 -10.90
CA ARG A 70 -19.69 12.78 -11.50
C ARG A 70 -19.75 12.70 -13.03
N VAL A 71 -20.56 11.80 -13.58
CA VAL A 71 -20.76 11.68 -15.04
C VAL A 71 -21.44 12.92 -15.61
N GLN A 72 -22.48 13.44 -14.95
CA GLN A 72 -23.17 14.65 -15.39
C GLN A 72 -22.26 15.88 -15.35
N TRP A 73 -21.49 16.05 -14.28
CA TRP A 73 -20.51 17.12 -14.17
C TRP A 73 -19.47 17.03 -15.28
N ALA A 74 -18.92 15.84 -15.56
CA ALA A 74 -17.92 15.64 -16.61
C ALA A 74 -18.49 15.89 -18.02
N LYS A 75 -19.73 15.49 -18.29
CA LYS A 75 -20.40 15.78 -19.57
C LYS A 75 -20.61 17.28 -19.75
N LYS A 76 -21.02 17.97 -18.69
CA LYS A 76 -21.31 19.41 -18.71
C LYS A 76 -20.05 20.24 -18.99
N HIS A 77 -18.95 19.95 -18.30
CA HIS A 77 -17.73 20.76 -18.35
C HIS A 77 -16.67 20.17 -19.31
N LYS A 78 -17.07 19.30 -20.25
CA LYS A 78 -16.15 18.60 -21.16
C LYS A 78 -15.36 19.56 -22.05
N ASN A 79 -15.98 20.68 -22.42
CA ASN A 79 -15.44 21.65 -23.37
C ASN A 79 -15.16 23.02 -22.71
N ASP A 80 -15.16 23.08 -21.38
CA ASP A 80 -14.92 24.31 -20.66
C ASP A 80 -13.44 24.69 -20.75
N ASP A 81 -13.17 25.99 -20.80
CA ASP A 81 -11.82 26.52 -20.74
C ASP A 81 -11.42 26.77 -19.28
N PHE A 82 -10.37 26.08 -18.83
CA PHE A 82 -9.86 26.16 -17.47
C PHE A 82 -8.63 27.09 -17.35
N THR A 83 -8.27 27.86 -18.39
CA THR A 83 -7.07 28.71 -18.37
C THR A 83 -7.05 29.76 -17.26
N ASP A 84 -8.22 30.29 -16.88
CA ASP A 84 -8.37 31.29 -15.82
C ASP A 84 -9.00 30.70 -14.54
N THR A 85 -8.85 29.38 -14.34
CA THR A 85 -9.39 28.68 -13.17
C THR A 85 -8.28 28.34 -12.17
N ILE A 86 -8.46 28.74 -10.91
CA ILE A 86 -7.57 28.35 -9.80
C ILE A 86 -8.25 27.23 -9.00
N PHE A 87 -7.55 26.10 -8.88
CA PHE A 87 -7.96 24.99 -8.03
C PHE A 87 -7.21 25.03 -6.69
N GLN A 88 -7.92 24.75 -5.60
CA GLN A 88 -7.36 24.66 -4.26
C GLN A 88 -7.77 23.32 -3.63
N ASP A 89 -6.84 22.68 -2.93
CA ASP A 89 -7.10 21.49 -2.12
C ASP A 89 -6.11 21.44 -0.94
N GLU A 90 -6.45 20.68 0.09
CA GLU A 90 -5.59 20.45 1.25
C GLU A 90 -4.89 19.09 1.12
N SER A 91 -3.61 19.04 1.47
CA SER A 91 -2.86 17.78 1.47
C SER A 91 -2.18 17.54 2.81
N SER A 92 -2.08 16.27 3.20
CA SER A 92 -1.40 15.84 4.41
C SER A 92 -0.13 15.06 4.06
N PHE A 93 0.99 15.47 4.65
CA PHE A 93 2.27 14.77 4.50
C PHE A 93 2.57 13.95 5.76
N GLN A 94 2.80 12.65 5.59
CA GLN A 94 3.16 11.74 6.69
C GLN A 94 4.66 11.45 6.66
N LEU A 95 5.35 11.66 7.80
CA LEU A 95 6.79 11.38 7.94
C LEU A 95 7.10 9.86 7.90
N PHE A 96 6.16 9.02 8.32
CA PHE A 96 6.31 7.56 8.32
C PHE A 96 5.09 6.88 7.69
N ARG A 97 5.33 5.83 6.89
CA ARG A 97 4.27 5.11 6.17
C ARG A 97 3.47 4.17 7.07
N ASN A 98 2.23 4.52 7.34
CA ASN A 98 1.27 3.65 8.03
C ASN A 98 0.61 2.60 7.13
N THR A 99 1.04 2.48 5.87
CA THR A 99 0.41 1.60 4.88
C THR A 99 0.48 0.12 5.27
N VAL A 100 -0.67 -0.54 5.28
CA VAL A 100 -0.81 -1.98 5.58
C VAL A 100 -1.08 -2.74 4.29
N ARG A 101 -0.22 -3.71 3.95
CA ARG A 101 -0.48 -4.63 2.84
C ARG A 101 -1.47 -5.71 3.26
N ARG A 102 -2.30 -6.15 2.32
CA ARG A 102 -3.32 -7.19 2.53
C ARG A 102 -3.10 -8.32 1.53
N TRP A 103 -3.35 -9.55 1.97
CA TRP A 103 -3.43 -10.70 1.06
C TRP A 103 -4.78 -10.65 0.35
N THR A 104 -4.76 -10.63 -0.98
CA THR A 104 -5.98 -10.63 -1.81
C THR A 104 -5.87 -11.64 -2.93
N LYS A 105 -7.02 -12.19 -3.34
CA LYS A 105 -7.13 -13.00 -4.54
C LYS A 105 -7.51 -12.06 -5.68
N ILE A 106 -6.60 -11.85 -6.62
CA ILE A 106 -6.89 -11.01 -7.79
C ILE A 106 -7.84 -11.81 -8.68
N LEU A 107 -9.13 -11.48 -8.63
CA LEU A 107 -10.08 -11.91 -9.65
C LEU A 107 -9.80 -11.04 -10.88
N ILE A 108 -9.22 -11.65 -11.92
CA ILE A 108 -9.17 -11.01 -13.23
C ILE A 108 -10.64 -10.94 -13.68
N LYS A 109 -11.22 -9.74 -13.69
CA LYS A 109 -12.50 -9.52 -14.36
C LYS A 109 -12.20 -9.53 -15.86
N ASN A 110 -12.72 -10.54 -16.56
CA ASN A 110 -12.82 -10.55 -18.02
C ASN A 110 -13.81 -9.48 -18.48
#